data_AF-A0A3B6UB84-F1
#
_entry.id   AF-A0A3B6UB84-F1
#
_cell.length_a   1.000
_cell.length_b   1.000
_cell.length_c   1.000
_cell.angle_alpha   90.00
_cell.angle_beta   90.00
_cell.angle_gamma   90.00
#
_symmetry.space_group_name_H-M   'P 1'
#
loop_
_entity.id
_entity.type
_entity.pdbx_description
1 polymer ?
#
loop_
_entity_poly.entity_id
_entity_poly.type
_entity_poly.pdbx_seq_one_letter_code
_entity_poly.pdbx_strand_id
1 'polypeptide(L)'
;MARAPLLAAVVVASSLGPGASAAEPPVARGLSFDFYRRTCPRAESIVREFVQDAVRKDIGLAAGLLRLHFHDCFVQGCDASVLLDGSATGPGEQQAPPNLTLRPSAFKAVNDIRDRLERECRGAVVSCADILALAARDSVVVSGGPDYRVPLGRRDSRRFATRQDVLSDLPAPSSNVPSLLALLRPLGLDATDLVTISGGHTVGQAHCSSFEDRLFPRPNPTINPPFLARQKGTCPAKGTDRRTVLDVRTPNVFDNQYYVDLVNREGLFVSDQDLFTNDITRPIVERFARSQRDFFEQFGVSMGKMGQMRVRTSDLGEVRRNCSARNPGPAAADALQWPSLVQTIVDDAAAERLG
;
A
#
# COMPACT_ATOMS: atom_id res chain seq x y z
N MET A 1 40.85 -68.40 12.10
CA MET A 1 39.99 -67.73 11.10
C MET A 1 38.99 -66.86 11.85
N ALA A 2 39.13 -65.53 11.76
CA ALA A 2 38.08 -64.52 11.90
C ALA A 2 38.77 -63.14 11.93
N ARG A 3 38.70 -62.39 10.83
CA ARG A 3 39.12 -60.99 10.77
C ARG A 3 37.90 -60.13 11.13
N ALA A 4 38.02 -59.27 12.12
CA ALA A 4 37.01 -58.25 12.44
C ALA A 4 37.04 -57.13 11.38
N PRO A 5 35.90 -56.62 10.91
CA PRO A 5 35.87 -55.49 9.97
C PRO A 5 35.99 -54.17 10.74
N LEU A 6 36.87 -53.28 10.27
CA LEU A 6 36.86 -51.88 10.66
C LEU A 6 35.61 -51.20 10.05
N LEU A 7 34.73 -50.69 10.91
CA LEU A 7 33.67 -49.76 10.52
C LEU A 7 34.28 -48.37 10.35
N ALA A 8 34.38 -47.91 9.11
CA ALA A 8 34.70 -46.51 8.80
C ALA A 8 33.45 -45.65 9.06
N ALA A 9 33.51 -44.79 10.07
CA ALA A 9 32.48 -43.80 10.33
C ALA A 9 32.58 -42.68 9.27
N VAL A 10 31.62 -42.63 8.35
CA VAL A 10 31.46 -41.52 7.41
C VAL A 10 30.82 -40.36 8.15
N VAL A 11 31.62 -39.36 8.51
CA VAL A 11 31.11 -38.07 9.00
C VAL A 11 30.57 -37.31 7.79
N VAL A 12 29.25 -37.30 7.62
CA VAL A 12 28.58 -36.43 6.64
C VAL A 12 28.60 -35.02 7.21
N ALA A 13 29.55 -34.21 6.74
CA ALA A 13 29.53 -32.77 7.00
C ALA A 13 28.37 -32.16 6.21
N SER A 14 27.24 -31.95 6.89
CA SER A 14 26.11 -31.18 6.35
C SER A 14 26.53 -29.72 6.17
N SER A 15 26.98 -29.37 4.96
CA SER A 15 27.16 -27.98 4.57
C SER A 15 25.78 -27.33 4.46
N LEU A 16 25.35 -26.64 5.52
CA LEU A 16 24.30 -25.64 5.44
C LEU A 16 24.79 -24.58 4.45
N GLY A 17 24.28 -24.64 3.22
CA GLY A 17 24.46 -23.56 2.25
C GLY A 17 23.90 -22.25 2.83
N PRO A 18 24.44 -21.09 2.42
CA PRO A 18 23.86 -19.81 2.81
C PRO A 18 22.39 -19.80 2.39
N GLY A 19 21.49 -19.53 3.34
CA GLY A 19 20.07 -19.38 3.05
C GLY A 19 19.90 -18.40 1.90
N ALA A 20 19.10 -18.77 0.89
CA ALA A 20 18.81 -17.90 -0.24
C ALA A 20 18.27 -16.57 0.31
N SER A 21 19.07 -15.51 0.18
CA SER A 21 18.59 -14.16 0.42
C SER A 21 17.41 -13.95 -0.51
N ALA A 22 16.26 -13.56 0.04
CA ALA A 22 15.11 -13.17 -0.76
C ALA A 22 15.59 -12.18 -1.84
N ALA A 23 15.17 -12.41 -3.09
CA ALA A 23 15.56 -11.53 -4.18
C ALA A 23 15.11 -10.10 -3.85
N GLU A 24 16.03 -9.14 -3.86
CA GLU A 24 15.69 -7.74 -3.67
C GLU A 24 15.18 -7.14 -5.00
N PRO A 25 14.19 -6.24 -4.97
CA PRO A 25 13.77 -5.54 -6.18
C PRO A 25 14.92 -4.67 -6.73
N PRO A 26 15.00 -4.47 -8.05
CA PRO A 26 15.94 -3.49 -8.60
C PRO A 26 15.61 -2.10 -8.03
N VAL A 27 16.65 -1.36 -7.63
CA VAL A 27 16.49 -0.03 -7.03
C VAL A 27 16.52 1.04 -8.11
N ALA A 28 15.46 1.84 -8.21
CA ALA A 28 15.32 2.94 -9.13
C ALA A 28 16.34 4.06 -8.83
N ARG A 29 16.75 4.78 -9.89
CA ARG A 29 17.75 5.84 -9.78
C ARG A 29 17.30 6.92 -8.78
N GLY A 30 18.15 7.23 -7.82
CA GLY A 30 17.91 8.23 -6.78
C GLY A 30 17.24 7.69 -5.52
N LEU A 31 16.85 6.41 -5.52
CA LEU A 31 16.45 5.70 -4.32
C LEU A 31 17.61 4.85 -3.79
N SER A 32 17.56 4.52 -2.50
CA SER A 32 18.43 3.52 -1.89
C SER A 32 17.73 2.87 -0.70
N PHE A 33 18.15 1.66 -0.35
CA PHE A 33 17.91 1.20 1.00
C PHE A 33 18.65 2.10 2.01
N ASP A 34 18.15 2.18 3.23
CA ASP A 34 18.78 2.93 4.33
C ASP A 34 19.01 4.42 4.00
N PHE A 35 18.20 5.02 3.11
CA PHE A 35 18.35 6.40 2.63
C PHE A 35 18.46 7.41 3.79
N TYR A 36 17.68 7.19 4.86
CA TYR A 36 17.64 8.06 6.04
C TYR A 36 18.66 7.69 7.14
N ARG A 37 19.57 6.74 6.90
CA ARG A 37 20.51 6.25 7.94
C ARG A 37 21.33 7.34 8.62
N ARG A 38 21.65 8.43 7.92
CA ARG A 38 22.42 9.56 8.49
C ARG A 38 21.53 10.67 9.03
N THR A 39 20.37 10.90 8.41
CA THR A 39 19.51 12.08 8.67
C THR A 39 18.39 11.77 9.65
N CYS A 40 17.83 10.56 9.63
CA CYS A 40 16.89 10.06 10.62
C CYS A 40 16.99 8.53 10.75
N PRO A 41 18.01 8.00 11.47
CA PRO A 41 18.30 6.56 11.54
C PRO A 41 17.18 5.71 12.15
N ARG A 42 16.27 6.31 12.93
CA ARG A 42 15.11 5.63 13.54
C ARG A 42 13.83 5.73 12.71
N ALA A 43 13.87 6.31 11.51
CA ALA A 43 12.66 6.55 10.72
C ALA A 43 11.82 5.28 10.53
N GLU A 44 12.42 4.19 10.06
CA GLU A 44 11.71 2.93 9.82
C GLU A 44 11.14 2.31 11.10
N SER A 45 11.90 2.32 12.20
CA SER A 45 11.43 1.76 13.47
C SER A 45 10.26 2.56 14.04
N ILE A 46 10.29 3.89 13.91
CA ILE A 46 9.20 4.77 14.34
C ILE A 46 7.91 4.48 13.56
N VAL A 47 8.00 4.29 12.23
CA VAL A 47 6.83 3.93 11.41
C VAL A 47 6.28 2.58 11.84
N ARG A 48 7.15 1.58 12.01
CA ARG A 48 6.77 0.22 12.40
C ARG A 48 6.07 0.19 13.76
N GLU A 49 6.64 0.83 14.77
CA GLU A 49 6.05 0.93 16.11
C GLU A 49 4.66 1.58 16.07
N PHE A 50 4.52 2.68 15.33
CA PHE A 50 3.25 3.36 15.17
C PHE A 50 2.19 2.45 14.52
N VAL A 51 2.54 1.81 13.39
CA VAL A 51 1.63 0.94 12.65
C VAL A 51 1.20 -0.24 13.50
N GLN A 52 2.12 -0.86 14.24
CA GLN A 52 1.79 -1.96 15.15
C GLN A 52 0.76 -1.57 16.20
N ASP A 53 0.95 -0.42 16.85
CA ASP A 53 0.02 0.07 17.88
C ASP A 53 -1.33 0.51 17.31
N ALA A 54 -1.32 1.12 16.12
CA ALA A 54 -2.53 1.58 15.46
C ALA A 54 -3.38 0.40 14.93
N VAL A 55 -2.75 -0.60 14.31
CA VAL A 55 -3.43 -1.80 13.79
C VAL A 55 -3.97 -2.67 14.93
N ARG A 56 -3.29 -2.72 16.09
CA ARG A 56 -3.82 -3.41 17.28
C ARG A 56 -5.16 -2.81 17.75
N LYS A 57 -5.38 -1.51 17.53
CA LYS A 57 -6.63 -0.80 17.89
C LYS A 57 -7.67 -0.87 16.78
N ASP A 58 -7.23 -1.00 15.52
CA ASP A 58 -8.08 -1.01 14.34
C ASP A 58 -7.45 -1.90 13.26
N ILE A 59 -7.82 -3.19 13.26
CA ILE A 59 -7.23 -4.20 12.36
C ILE A 59 -7.40 -3.83 10.87
N GLY A 60 -8.49 -3.16 10.51
CA GLY A 60 -8.74 -2.71 9.14
C GLY A 60 -7.77 -1.63 8.65
N LEU A 61 -6.94 -1.07 9.54
CA LEU A 61 -5.97 -0.03 9.18
C LEU A 61 -4.84 -0.60 8.34
N ALA A 62 -4.44 -1.86 8.58
CA ALA A 62 -3.41 -2.52 7.79
C ALA A 62 -3.78 -2.58 6.30
N ALA A 63 -4.97 -3.09 6.00
CA ALA A 63 -5.48 -3.12 4.62
C ALA A 63 -5.67 -1.71 4.05
N GLY A 64 -6.11 -0.74 4.87
CA GLY A 64 -6.26 0.66 4.47
C GLY A 64 -4.95 1.31 4.04
N LEU A 65 -3.86 1.13 4.80
CA LEU A 65 -2.53 1.67 4.50
C LEU A 65 -1.89 0.97 3.29
N LEU A 66 -2.03 -0.36 3.20
CA LEU A 66 -1.57 -1.12 2.04
C LEU A 66 -2.25 -0.63 0.74
N ARG A 67 -3.58 -0.50 0.76
CA ARG A 67 -4.36 0.02 -0.37
C ARG A 67 -4.00 1.47 -0.70
N LEU A 68 -3.76 2.31 0.32
CA LEU A 68 -3.41 3.71 0.11
C LEU A 68 -2.09 3.85 -0.65
N HIS A 69 -1.08 3.01 -0.35
CA HIS A 69 0.17 3.01 -1.09
C HIS A 69 -0.01 2.53 -2.54
N PHE A 70 -0.77 1.45 -2.77
CA PHE A 70 -1.14 1.00 -4.11
C PHE A 70 -1.83 2.13 -4.90
N HIS A 71 -2.84 2.75 -4.31
CA HIS A 71 -3.65 3.77 -4.97
C HIS A 71 -2.82 5.00 -5.33
N ASP A 72 -1.93 5.44 -4.44
CA ASP A 72 -0.96 6.51 -4.73
C ASP A 72 -0.07 6.14 -5.92
N CYS A 73 0.60 4.98 -5.86
CA CYS A 73 1.54 4.56 -6.90
C CYS A 73 0.92 4.47 -8.30
N PHE A 74 -0.32 4.01 -8.39
CA PHE A 74 -1.04 3.95 -9.66
C PHE A 74 -1.50 5.33 -10.11
N VAL A 75 -1.91 6.24 -9.22
CA VAL A 75 -2.35 7.59 -9.62
C VAL A 75 -1.16 8.54 -9.72
N GLN A 76 -0.74 8.89 -10.95
CA GLN A 76 0.43 9.75 -11.25
C GLN A 76 1.82 9.16 -10.89
N GLY A 77 1.93 8.30 -9.88
CA GLY A 77 3.18 7.70 -9.43
C GLY A 77 3.26 7.61 -7.90
N CYS A 78 4.28 6.94 -7.37
CA CYS A 78 4.47 6.84 -5.91
C CYS A 78 5.03 8.16 -5.35
N ASP A 79 4.18 9.19 -5.29
CA ASP A 79 4.57 10.58 -5.04
C ASP A 79 3.65 11.31 -4.03
N ALA A 80 2.85 10.57 -3.27
CA ALA A 80 1.93 11.08 -2.26
C ALA A 80 0.91 12.11 -2.80
N SER A 81 0.64 12.14 -4.10
CA SER A 81 -0.32 13.07 -4.70
C SER A 81 -1.73 12.87 -4.14
N VAL A 82 -2.12 11.63 -3.88
CA VAL A 82 -3.47 11.29 -3.37
C VAL A 82 -3.70 11.72 -1.92
N LEU A 83 -2.63 12.06 -1.19
CA LEU A 83 -2.75 12.56 0.18
C LEU A 83 -3.17 14.03 0.25
N LEU A 84 -2.96 14.81 -0.82
CA LEU A 84 -3.29 16.22 -0.83
C LEU A 84 -4.81 16.44 -0.74
N ASP A 85 -5.23 17.33 0.15
CA ASP A 85 -6.60 17.81 0.16
C ASP A 85 -6.86 18.66 -1.11
N GLY A 86 -7.85 18.25 -1.90
CA GLY A 86 -8.09 18.76 -3.26
C GLY A 86 -7.63 17.82 -4.39
N SER A 87 -6.89 16.74 -4.10
CA SER A 87 -6.72 15.64 -5.05
C SER A 87 -8.00 14.81 -5.15
N ALA A 88 -8.32 14.34 -6.36
CA ALA A 88 -9.37 13.35 -6.58
C ALA A 88 -9.06 12.09 -5.75
N THR A 89 -10.08 11.54 -5.08
CA THR A 89 -9.94 10.43 -4.09
C THR A 89 -9.12 10.76 -2.84
N GLY A 90 -8.70 12.02 -2.67
CA GLY A 90 -7.96 12.49 -1.50
C GLY A 90 -8.83 12.64 -0.24
N PRO A 91 -8.27 13.14 0.86
CA PRO A 91 -8.95 13.15 2.16
C PRO A 91 -10.22 14.02 2.20
N GLY A 92 -10.34 15.02 1.33
CA GLY A 92 -11.53 15.86 1.17
C GLY A 92 -12.52 15.39 0.10
N GLU A 93 -12.24 14.29 -0.60
CA GLU A 93 -13.12 13.77 -1.66
C GLU A 93 -14.43 13.21 -1.06
N GLN A 94 -15.56 13.81 -1.45
CA GLN A 94 -16.90 13.37 -1.02
C GLN A 94 -17.76 12.86 -2.17
N GLN A 95 -17.32 13.04 -3.42
CA GLN A 95 -18.10 12.80 -4.62
C GLN A 95 -17.69 11.50 -5.34
N ALA A 96 -16.54 10.91 -5.00
CA ALA A 96 -16.10 9.64 -5.52
C ALA A 96 -17.05 8.51 -5.10
N PRO A 97 -17.37 7.56 -6.00
CA PRO A 97 -18.17 6.41 -5.64
C PRO A 97 -17.43 5.55 -4.58
N PRO A 98 -18.15 4.75 -3.76
CA PRO A 98 -17.56 4.01 -2.64
C PRO A 98 -16.37 3.11 -2.99
N ASN A 99 -16.29 2.62 -4.23
CA ASN A 99 -15.17 1.81 -4.72
C ASN A 99 -13.90 2.62 -4.98
N LEU A 100 -14.00 3.94 -5.14
CA LEU A 100 -12.89 4.88 -5.28
C LEU A 100 -12.59 5.64 -3.98
N THR A 101 -13.41 5.48 -2.93
CA THR A 101 -13.15 6.08 -1.63
C THR A 101 -12.08 5.28 -0.87
N LEU A 102 -11.04 5.98 -0.42
CA LEU A 102 -10.00 5.46 0.46
C LEU A 102 -10.41 5.63 1.93
N ARG A 103 -9.80 4.84 2.83
CA ARG A 103 -10.22 4.79 4.23
C ARG A 103 -9.77 6.07 4.97
N PRO A 104 -10.66 6.85 5.60
CA PRO A 104 -10.27 8.09 6.30
C PRO A 104 -9.20 7.89 7.38
N SER A 105 -9.27 6.79 8.14
CA SER A 105 -8.27 6.49 9.16
C SER A 105 -6.87 6.21 8.60
N ALA A 106 -6.74 5.79 7.34
CA ALA A 106 -5.43 5.61 6.70
C ALA A 106 -4.75 6.96 6.42
N PHE A 107 -5.49 7.95 5.90
CA PHE A 107 -4.97 9.32 5.74
C PHE A 107 -4.57 9.94 7.08
N LYS A 108 -5.39 9.75 8.12
CA LYS A 108 -5.07 10.22 9.46
C LYS A 108 -3.78 9.58 9.99
N ALA A 109 -3.66 8.24 9.88
CA ALA A 109 -2.48 7.52 10.33
C ALA A 109 -1.20 8.00 9.63
N VAL A 110 -1.24 8.28 8.33
CA VAL A 110 -0.08 8.83 7.59
C VAL A 110 0.34 10.20 8.14
N ASN A 111 -0.62 11.09 8.41
CA ASN A 111 -0.30 12.39 9.04
C ASN A 111 0.23 12.24 10.47
N ASP A 112 -0.35 11.34 11.28
CA ASP A 112 0.12 11.09 12.64
C ASP A 112 1.56 10.51 12.65
N ILE A 113 1.89 9.63 11.69
CA ILE A 113 3.25 9.10 11.49
C ILE A 113 4.20 10.23 11.10
N ARG A 114 3.80 11.09 10.15
CA ARG A 114 4.58 12.25 9.73
C ARG A 114 4.89 13.19 10.89
N ASP A 115 3.90 13.47 11.74
CA ASP A 115 4.06 14.30 12.94
C ASP A 115 5.04 13.67 13.94
N ARG A 116 4.96 12.36 14.13
CA ARG A 116 5.90 11.62 14.97
C ARG A 116 7.31 11.68 14.39
N LEU A 117 7.47 11.45 13.09
CA LEU A 117 8.77 11.50 12.41
C LEU A 117 9.38 12.89 12.46
N GLU A 118 8.63 13.96 12.18
CA GLU A 118 9.16 15.32 12.25
C GLU A 118 9.72 15.65 13.63
N ARG A 119 9.01 15.25 14.70
CA ARG A 119 9.48 15.43 16.08
C ARG A 119 10.75 14.65 16.37
N GLU A 120 10.80 13.39 15.97
CA GLU A 120 11.94 12.49 16.28
C GLU A 120 13.17 12.75 15.39
N CYS A 121 12.95 13.15 14.14
CA CYS A 121 13.99 13.49 13.17
C CYS A 121 14.45 14.96 13.29
N ARG A 122 13.87 15.75 14.21
CA ARG A 122 14.15 17.18 14.42
C ARG A 122 13.96 18.03 13.16
N GLY A 123 12.90 17.73 12.41
CA GLY A 123 12.54 18.43 11.18
C GLY A 123 11.87 17.50 10.16
N ALA A 124 11.28 18.12 9.12
CA ALA A 124 10.65 17.40 8.02
C ALA A 124 11.74 16.78 7.12
N VAL A 125 12.17 15.56 7.45
CA VAL A 125 13.22 14.81 6.76
C VAL A 125 12.66 13.71 5.87
N VAL A 126 11.67 12.97 6.38
CA VAL A 126 11.06 11.82 5.69
C VAL A 126 9.85 12.29 4.88
N SER A 127 9.77 11.93 3.60
CA SER A 127 8.67 12.31 2.71
C SER A 127 7.40 11.51 3.03
N CYS A 128 6.24 12.07 2.70
CA CYS A 128 4.98 11.35 2.82
C CYS A 128 4.91 10.13 1.89
N ALA A 129 5.54 10.23 0.71
CA ALA A 129 5.65 9.10 -0.23
C ALA A 129 6.45 7.93 0.39
N ASP A 130 7.53 8.20 1.12
CA ASP A 130 8.27 7.16 1.84
C ASP A 130 7.51 6.64 3.07
N ILE A 131 6.73 7.49 3.75
CA ILE A 131 5.81 7.03 4.82
C ILE A 131 4.80 6.02 4.27
N LEU A 132 4.21 6.26 3.09
CA LEU A 132 3.29 5.31 2.46
C LEU A 132 3.95 3.95 2.20
N ALA A 133 5.14 3.95 1.62
CA ALA A 133 5.87 2.73 1.30
C ALA A 133 6.23 1.93 2.57
N LEU A 134 6.72 2.60 3.62
CA LEU A 134 7.05 1.98 4.90
C LEU A 134 5.80 1.47 5.62
N ALA A 135 4.76 2.29 5.71
CA ALA A 135 3.52 1.93 6.40
C ALA A 135 2.80 0.75 5.73
N ALA A 136 2.86 0.65 4.39
CA ALA A 136 2.34 -0.50 3.67
C ALA A 136 3.11 -1.79 4.01
N ARG A 137 4.46 -1.73 4.02
CA ARG A 137 5.30 -2.88 4.43
C ARG A 137 5.01 -3.29 5.86
N ASP A 138 4.96 -2.34 6.79
CA ASP A 138 4.71 -2.65 8.21
C ASP A 138 3.28 -3.16 8.45
N SER A 139 2.31 -2.75 7.62
CA SER A 139 0.94 -3.28 7.62
C SER A 139 0.88 -4.74 7.19
N VAL A 140 1.69 -5.12 6.20
CA VAL A 140 1.83 -6.53 5.75
C VAL A 140 2.46 -7.36 6.87
N VAL A 141 3.56 -6.86 7.46
CA VAL A 141 4.28 -7.57 8.54
C VAL A 141 3.40 -7.79 9.77
N VAL A 142 2.71 -6.75 10.27
CA VAL A 142 1.85 -6.89 11.46
C VAL A 142 0.66 -7.82 11.21
N SER A 143 0.26 -8.00 9.95
CA SER A 143 -0.81 -8.93 9.54
C SER A 143 -0.30 -10.36 9.32
N GLY A 144 0.98 -10.65 9.55
CA GLY A 144 1.57 -11.99 9.40
C GLY A 144 2.27 -12.25 8.07
N GLY A 145 2.39 -11.23 7.22
CA GLY A 145 3.04 -11.33 5.92
C GLY A 145 4.57 -11.17 5.97
N PRO A 146 5.23 -11.15 4.79
CA PRO A 146 6.69 -11.06 4.70
C PRO A 146 7.23 -9.69 5.14
N ASP A 147 8.38 -9.71 5.82
CA ASP A 147 9.21 -8.51 6.01
C ASP A 147 10.16 -8.38 4.81
N TYR A 148 10.02 -7.29 4.05
CA TYR A 148 10.83 -7.00 2.88
C TYR A 148 11.46 -5.62 3.01
N ARG A 149 12.62 -5.42 2.37
CA ARG A 149 13.31 -4.12 2.37
C ARG A 149 12.60 -3.15 1.43
N VAL A 150 12.53 -1.89 1.84
CA VAL A 150 11.87 -0.82 1.10
C VAL A 150 12.93 0.16 0.60
N PRO A 151 13.12 0.36 -0.72
CA PRO A 151 13.92 1.46 -1.22
C PRO A 151 13.27 2.79 -0.85
N LEU A 152 14.05 3.76 -0.37
CA LEU A 152 13.60 5.06 0.12
C LEU A 152 14.32 6.20 -0.63
N GLY A 153 13.85 7.42 -0.44
CA GLY A 153 14.32 8.63 -1.12
C GLY A 153 13.27 9.27 -2.04
N ARG A 154 12.01 8.84 -1.97
CA ARG A 154 10.91 9.45 -2.75
C ARG A 154 10.67 10.88 -2.29
N ARG A 155 10.12 11.69 -3.18
CA ARG A 155 9.68 13.05 -2.88
C ARG A 155 8.20 13.23 -3.15
N ASP A 156 7.61 14.15 -2.40
CA ASP A 156 6.19 14.44 -2.48
C ASP A 156 5.90 15.35 -3.67
N SER A 157 4.84 15.03 -4.40
CA SER A 157 4.34 15.81 -5.52
C SER A 157 3.80 17.17 -5.08
N ARG A 158 3.86 18.15 -5.96
CA ARG A 158 3.16 19.44 -5.82
C ARG A 158 1.91 19.54 -6.70
N ARG A 159 1.61 18.47 -7.45
CA ARG A 159 0.47 18.37 -8.36
C ARG A 159 -0.65 17.60 -7.65
N PHE A 160 -1.87 18.10 -7.77
CA PHE A 160 -3.06 17.37 -7.34
C PHE A 160 -3.39 16.26 -8.34
N ALA A 161 -3.89 15.12 -7.85
CA ALA A 161 -4.51 14.11 -8.68
C ALA A 161 -5.84 14.63 -9.22
N THR A 162 -6.06 14.53 -10.53
CA THR A 162 -7.36 14.86 -11.13
C THR A 162 -8.21 13.60 -11.27
N ARG A 163 -9.52 13.77 -11.45
CA ARG A 163 -10.42 12.64 -11.74
C ARG A 163 -9.99 11.87 -12.98
N GLN A 164 -9.43 12.56 -13.98
CA GLN A 164 -8.93 11.93 -15.19
C GLN A 164 -7.71 11.04 -14.88
N ASP A 165 -6.76 11.50 -14.06
CA ASP A 165 -5.61 10.69 -13.66
C ASP A 165 -6.06 9.41 -12.93
N VAL A 166 -7.08 9.50 -12.07
CA VAL A 166 -7.64 8.33 -11.37
C VAL A 166 -8.29 7.34 -12.35
N LEU A 167 -9.11 7.84 -13.29
CA LEU A 167 -9.83 7.00 -14.24
C LEU A 167 -8.90 6.34 -15.28
N SER A 168 -7.80 7.00 -15.66
CA SER A 168 -6.84 6.45 -16.62
C SER A 168 -5.88 5.46 -15.99
N ASP A 169 -5.47 5.70 -14.75
CA ASP A 169 -4.33 4.98 -14.19
C ASP A 169 -4.73 3.88 -13.20
N LEU A 170 -5.93 3.92 -12.61
CA LEU A 170 -6.35 2.93 -11.60
C LEU A 170 -7.12 1.77 -12.23
N PRO A 171 -6.70 0.50 -12.01
CA PRO A 171 -7.44 -0.64 -12.53
C PRO A 171 -8.82 -0.79 -11.85
N ALA A 172 -9.85 -1.01 -12.65
CA ALA A 172 -11.19 -1.29 -12.13
C ALA A 172 -11.35 -2.77 -11.72
N PRO A 173 -12.14 -3.08 -10.67
CA PRO A 173 -12.39 -4.46 -10.23
C PRO A 173 -13.15 -5.32 -11.27
N SER A 174 -13.77 -4.67 -12.26
CA SER A 174 -14.43 -5.32 -13.39
C SER A 174 -13.49 -5.67 -14.54
N SER A 175 -12.21 -5.27 -14.47
CA SER A 175 -11.23 -5.52 -15.54
C SER A 175 -10.81 -6.98 -15.60
N ASN A 176 -10.51 -7.47 -16.80
CA ASN A 176 -9.92 -8.78 -17.03
C ASN A 176 -8.39 -8.69 -17.15
N VAL A 177 -7.70 -9.83 -17.15
CA VAL A 177 -6.24 -9.92 -17.19
C VAL A 177 -5.63 -9.22 -18.41
N PRO A 178 -6.14 -9.36 -19.65
CA PRO A 178 -5.63 -8.59 -20.78
C PRO A 178 -5.66 -7.08 -20.57
N SER A 179 -6.75 -6.53 -20.04
CA SER A 179 -6.86 -5.10 -19.73
C SER A 179 -5.91 -4.68 -18.60
N LEU A 180 -5.79 -5.49 -17.55
CA LEU A 180 -4.85 -5.24 -16.45
C LEU A 180 -3.40 -5.24 -16.95
N LEU A 181 -3.01 -6.23 -17.76
CA LEU A 181 -1.66 -6.30 -18.32
C LEU A 181 -1.36 -5.16 -19.30
N ALA A 182 -2.36 -4.68 -20.04
CA ALA A 182 -2.20 -3.51 -20.90
C ALA A 182 -1.91 -2.23 -20.11
N LEU A 183 -2.50 -2.10 -18.91
CA LEU A 183 -2.23 -1.00 -17.99
C LEU A 183 -0.87 -1.12 -17.28
N LEU A 184 -0.51 -2.33 -16.83
CA LEU A 184 0.66 -2.55 -15.98
C LEU A 184 2.00 -2.58 -16.75
N ARG A 185 2.02 -3.11 -17.98
CA ARG A 185 3.26 -3.26 -18.76
C ARG A 185 4.00 -1.94 -19.01
N PRO A 186 3.32 -0.83 -19.41
CA PRO A 186 3.98 0.47 -19.57
C PRO A 186 4.57 1.02 -18.26
N LEU A 187 4.07 0.55 -17.11
CA LEU A 187 4.55 0.93 -15.78
C LEU A 187 5.71 0.03 -15.29
N GLY A 188 6.16 -0.92 -16.11
CA GLY A 188 7.26 -1.84 -15.77
C GLY A 188 6.84 -3.04 -14.93
N LEU A 189 5.53 -3.33 -14.87
CA LEU A 189 4.98 -4.48 -14.15
C LEU A 189 4.49 -5.55 -15.13
N ASP A 190 4.85 -6.82 -14.87
CA ASP A 190 4.49 -7.95 -15.72
C ASP A 190 3.36 -8.81 -15.11
N ALA A 191 3.10 -9.99 -15.71
CA ALA A 191 2.06 -10.90 -15.22
C ALA A 191 2.36 -11.51 -13.86
N THR A 192 3.64 -11.71 -13.53
CA THR A 192 4.05 -12.14 -12.19
C THR A 192 3.76 -11.04 -11.19
N ASP A 193 4.10 -9.79 -11.51
CA ASP A 193 3.79 -8.67 -10.63
C ASP A 193 2.29 -8.51 -10.43
N LEU A 194 1.50 -8.57 -11.50
CA LEU A 194 0.04 -8.50 -11.44
C LEU A 194 -0.52 -9.53 -10.44
N VAL A 195 -0.23 -10.81 -10.65
CA VAL A 195 -0.74 -11.89 -9.77
C VAL A 195 -0.26 -11.71 -8.33
N THR A 196 0.98 -11.23 -8.16
CA THR A 196 1.59 -11.07 -6.84
C THR A 196 0.97 -9.90 -6.06
N ILE A 197 0.88 -8.70 -6.65
CA ILE A 197 0.32 -7.53 -5.97
C ILE A 197 -1.18 -7.65 -5.74
N SER A 198 -1.90 -8.40 -6.60
CA SER A 198 -3.29 -8.80 -6.36
C SER A 198 -3.46 -9.63 -5.08
N GLY A 199 -2.40 -10.33 -4.63
CA GLY A 199 -2.36 -10.99 -3.33
C GLY A 199 -2.56 -10.04 -2.15
N GLY A 200 -2.43 -8.73 -2.33
CA GLY A 200 -2.83 -7.74 -1.32
C GLY A 200 -4.31 -7.82 -0.91
N HIS A 201 -5.16 -8.46 -1.73
CA HIS A 201 -6.56 -8.74 -1.40
C HIS A 201 -6.75 -9.90 -0.40
N THR A 202 -5.69 -10.53 0.11
CA THR A 202 -5.78 -11.45 1.26
C THR A 202 -6.26 -10.77 2.54
N VAL A 203 -6.17 -9.43 2.62
CA VAL A 203 -6.71 -8.64 3.74
C VAL A 203 -7.66 -7.56 3.26
N GLY A 204 -8.61 -7.18 4.11
CA GLY A 204 -9.46 -6.02 3.91
C GLY A 204 -10.84 -6.35 3.38
N GLN A 205 -11.52 -5.30 2.89
CA GLN A 205 -12.94 -5.35 2.56
C GLN A 205 -13.25 -4.61 1.27
N ALA A 206 -14.34 -5.02 0.63
CA ALA A 206 -14.89 -4.38 -0.56
C ALA A 206 -16.37 -4.03 -0.36
N HIS A 207 -16.79 -2.93 -0.99
CA HIS A 207 -18.19 -2.53 -1.04
C HIS A 207 -18.94 -3.34 -2.12
N CYS A 208 -20.24 -3.64 -1.91
CA CYS A 208 -21.09 -4.37 -2.86
C CYS A 208 -21.01 -3.79 -4.28
N SER A 209 -20.97 -2.46 -4.42
CA SER A 209 -20.85 -1.77 -5.72
C SER A 209 -19.61 -2.17 -6.54
N SER A 210 -18.60 -2.78 -5.92
CA SER A 210 -17.38 -3.22 -6.61
C SER A 210 -17.54 -4.59 -7.29
N PHE A 211 -18.58 -5.36 -6.95
CA PHE A 211 -18.79 -6.73 -7.47
C PHE A 211 -20.25 -7.09 -7.77
N GLU A 212 -21.22 -6.20 -7.52
CA GLU A 212 -22.64 -6.47 -7.74
C GLU A 212 -22.99 -6.78 -9.21
N ASP A 213 -22.19 -6.30 -10.17
CA ASP A 213 -22.33 -6.63 -11.59
C ASP A 213 -21.99 -8.11 -11.89
N ARG A 214 -21.29 -8.79 -10.99
CA ARG A 214 -21.12 -10.24 -11.07
C ARG A 214 -22.32 -11.02 -10.52
N LEU A 215 -23.23 -10.36 -9.80
CA LEU A 215 -24.40 -10.99 -9.17
C LEU A 215 -25.69 -10.75 -9.98
N PHE A 216 -25.81 -9.60 -10.64
CA PHE A 216 -27.05 -9.11 -11.26
C PHE A 216 -26.82 -8.46 -12.65
N PRO A 217 -27.79 -8.56 -13.58
CA PRO A 217 -29.06 -9.30 -13.45
C PRO A 217 -28.88 -10.82 -13.55
N ARG A 218 -27.78 -11.25 -14.17
CA ARG A 218 -27.41 -12.66 -14.30
C ARG A 218 -26.07 -12.89 -13.60
N PRO A 219 -25.96 -13.93 -12.75
CA PRO A 219 -24.69 -14.26 -12.11
C PRO A 219 -23.59 -14.57 -13.11
N ASN A 220 -22.37 -14.12 -12.83
CA ASN A 220 -21.19 -14.51 -13.58
C ASN A 220 -20.92 -16.03 -13.38
N PRO A 221 -20.78 -16.81 -14.46
CA PRO A 221 -20.65 -18.28 -14.38
C PRO A 221 -19.32 -18.75 -13.76
N THR A 222 -18.35 -17.86 -13.58
CA THR A 222 -17.07 -18.18 -12.92
C THR A 222 -17.20 -18.26 -11.40
N ILE A 223 -18.32 -17.82 -10.80
CA ILE A 223 -18.49 -17.82 -9.34
C ILE A 223 -18.94 -19.21 -8.86
N ASN A 224 -18.28 -19.71 -7.81
CA ASN A 224 -18.70 -20.91 -7.08
C ASN A 224 -20.16 -20.79 -6.57
N PRO A 225 -21.07 -21.76 -6.79
CA PRO A 225 -22.49 -21.57 -6.44
C PRO A 225 -22.79 -21.32 -4.94
N PRO A 226 -22.20 -22.06 -3.97
CA PRO A 226 -22.22 -21.66 -2.56
C PRO A 226 -21.77 -20.23 -2.29
N PHE A 227 -20.65 -19.81 -2.89
CA PHE A 227 -20.13 -18.45 -2.71
C PHE A 227 -21.09 -17.41 -3.31
N LEU A 228 -21.66 -17.67 -4.49
CA LEU A 228 -22.69 -16.83 -5.10
C LEU A 228 -23.89 -16.64 -4.16
N ALA A 229 -24.37 -17.70 -3.50
CA ALA A 229 -25.47 -17.61 -2.55
C ALA A 229 -25.10 -16.73 -1.34
N ARG A 230 -23.89 -16.88 -0.80
CA ARG A 230 -23.36 -16.02 0.26
C ARG A 230 -23.32 -14.55 -0.17
N GLN A 231 -22.76 -14.27 -1.35
CA GLN A 231 -22.64 -12.90 -1.85
C GLN A 231 -24.00 -12.25 -2.14
N LYS A 232 -25.01 -13.02 -2.60
CA LYS A 232 -26.39 -12.54 -2.70
C LYS A 232 -27.05 -12.30 -1.36
N GLY A 233 -26.71 -13.07 -0.32
CA GLY A 233 -27.13 -12.78 1.05
C GLY A 233 -26.56 -11.47 1.58
N THR A 234 -25.29 -11.18 1.28
CA THR A 234 -24.65 -9.92 1.65
C THR A 234 -25.18 -8.73 0.84
N CYS A 235 -25.28 -8.89 -0.48
CA CYS A 235 -25.72 -7.87 -1.44
C CYS A 235 -27.01 -8.35 -2.15
N PRO A 236 -28.19 -8.22 -1.52
CA PRO A 236 -29.45 -8.76 -2.06
C PRO A 236 -29.94 -8.04 -3.32
N ALA A 237 -29.46 -6.82 -3.58
CA ALA A 237 -29.77 -6.05 -4.80
C ALA A 237 -28.59 -5.16 -5.19
N LYS A 238 -28.61 -4.63 -6.43
CA LYS A 238 -27.70 -3.56 -6.85
C LYS A 238 -27.89 -2.32 -5.98
N GLY A 239 -26.80 -1.60 -5.70
CA GLY A 239 -26.80 -0.42 -4.83
C GLY A 239 -26.90 -0.73 -3.34
N THR A 240 -26.70 -1.99 -2.91
CA THR A 240 -26.66 -2.32 -1.47
C THR A 240 -25.47 -1.61 -0.81
N ASP A 241 -25.71 -0.78 0.21
CA ASP A 241 -24.64 -0.13 1.00
C ASP A 241 -24.11 -1.08 2.09
N ARG A 242 -23.33 -2.06 1.67
CA ARG A 242 -22.67 -3.02 2.58
C ARG A 242 -21.27 -3.36 2.07
N ARG A 243 -20.44 -3.82 3.00
CA ARG A 243 -19.10 -4.34 2.73
C ARG A 243 -19.01 -5.82 3.07
N THR A 244 -18.12 -6.52 2.39
CA THR A 244 -17.72 -7.89 2.69
C THR A 244 -16.20 -8.00 2.63
N VAL A 245 -15.67 -9.09 3.18
CA VAL A 245 -14.23 -9.39 3.18
C VAL A 245 -13.75 -9.74 1.77
N LEU A 246 -12.52 -9.36 1.44
CA LEU A 246 -11.88 -9.72 0.16
C LEU A 246 -11.47 -11.20 0.13
N ASP A 247 -10.90 -11.67 1.24
CA ASP A 247 -10.54 -13.05 1.51
C ASP A 247 -11.59 -13.70 2.40
N VAL A 248 -12.21 -14.79 1.92
CA VAL A 248 -13.32 -15.44 2.62
C VAL A 248 -12.85 -16.40 3.72
N ARG A 249 -11.57 -16.80 3.69
CA ARG A 249 -10.96 -17.81 4.57
C ARG A 249 -10.29 -17.16 5.76
N THR A 250 -9.45 -16.14 5.54
CA THR A 250 -8.64 -15.50 6.59
C THR A 250 -8.65 -13.97 6.48
N PRO A 251 -9.80 -13.28 6.71
CA PRO A 251 -10.02 -11.88 6.33
C PRO A 251 -9.01 -10.81 6.80
N ASN A 252 -8.24 -11.11 7.84
CA ASN A 252 -7.33 -10.18 8.51
C ASN A 252 -5.90 -10.74 8.65
N VAL A 253 -5.60 -11.89 8.04
CA VAL A 253 -4.26 -12.48 8.04
C VAL A 253 -3.70 -12.30 6.65
N PHE A 254 -2.47 -11.79 6.56
CA PHE A 254 -1.78 -11.69 5.28
C PHE A 254 -1.13 -13.03 4.96
N ASP A 255 -1.78 -13.84 4.14
CA ASP A 255 -1.33 -15.18 3.78
C ASP A 255 -1.65 -15.51 2.31
N ASN A 256 -1.52 -16.78 1.91
CA ASN A 256 -1.81 -17.19 0.53
C ASN A 256 -3.26 -17.66 0.31
N GLN A 257 -4.17 -17.52 1.28
CA GLN A 257 -5.54 -17.99 1.16
C GLN A 257 -6.31 -17.26 0.07
N TYR A 258 -5.98 -16.01 -0.25
CA TYR A 258 -6.45 -15.31 -1.45
C TYR A 258 -6.33 -16.19 -2.71
N TYR A 259 -5.18 -16.84 -2.93
CA TYR A 259 -4.99 -17.69 -4.10
C TYR A 259 -5.76 -19.00 -4.00
N VAL A 260 -5.95 -19.52 -2.78
CA VAL A 260 -6.82 -20.67 -2.51
C VAL A 260 -8.28 -20.32 -2.83
N ASP A 261 -8.74 -19.10 -2.53
CA ASP A 261 -10.06 -18.58 -2.93
C ASP A 261 -10.21 -18.63 -4.45
N LEU A 262 -9.21 -18.14 -5.20
CA LEU A 262 -9.27 -18.11 -6.67
C LEU A 262 -9.39 -19.52 -7.27
N VAL A 263 -8.61 -20.47 -6.76
CA VAL A 263 -8.65 -21.88 -7.19
C VAL A 263 -10.03 -22.49 -6.92
N ASN A 264 -10.69 -22.10 -5.84
CA ASN A 264 -12.03 -22.55 -5.47
C ASN A 264 -13.17 -21.76 -6.12
N ARG A 265 -12.84 -20.80 -6.99
CA ARG A 265 -13.78 -19.91 -7.68
C ARG A 265 -14.51 -18.93 -6.74
N GLU A 266 -13.81 -18.50 -5.71
CA GLU A 266 -14.31 -17.63 -4.64
C GLU A 266 -13.61 -16.25 -4.63
N GLY A 267 -12.86 -15.90 -5.68
CA GLY A 267 -12.34 -14.55 -5.86
C GLY A 267 -13.48 -13.54 -5.99
N LEU A 268 -13.42 -12.42 -5.27
CA LEU A 268 -14.52 -11.47 -5.15
C LEU A 268 -14.76 -10.65 -6.42
N PHE A 269 -13.70 -10.09 -7.00
CA PHE A 269 -13.78 -9.26 -8.20
C PHE A 269 -13.62 -10.07 -9.50
N VAL A 270 -13.95 -9.46 -10.63
CA VAL A 270 -13.58 -10.03 -11.95
C VAL A 270 -12.06 -10.03 -12.07
N SER A 271 -11.41 -8.93 -11.68
CA SER A 271 -9.96 -8.78 -11.67
C SER A 271 -9.24 -9.81 -10.80
N ASP A 272 -9.91 -10.37 -9.80
CA ASP A 272 -9.39 -11.48 -8.99
C ASP A 272 -9.58 -12.81 -9.70
N GLN A 273 -10.83 -13.16 -10.01
CA GLN A 273 -11.16 -14.49 -10.51
C GLN A 273 -10.60 -14.75 -11.91
N ASP A 274 -10.39 -13.69 -12.70
CA ASP A 274 -9.80 -13.80 -14.03
C ASP A 274 -8.31 -14.17 -13.98
N LEU A 275 -7.59 -13.91 -12.88
CA LEU A 275 -6.21 -14.38 -12.70
C LEU A 275 -6.11 -15.91 -12.72
N PHE A 276 -7.13 -16.61 -12.23
CA PHE A 276 -7.19 -18.07 -12.31
C PHE A 276 -7.82 -18.57 -13.61
N THR A 277 -8.69 -17.77 -14.24
CA THR A 277 -9.37 -18.15 -15.49
C THR A 277 -8.47 -17.96 -16.70
N ASN A 278 -7.54 -17.01 -16.66
CA ASN A 278 -6.66 -16.66 -17.77
C ASN A 278 -5.38 -17.53 -17.79
N ASP A 279 -5.08 -18.15 -18.94
CA ASP A 279 -3.97 -19.09 -19.09
C ASP A 279 -2.57 -18.52 -18.80
N ILE A 280 -2.38 -17.19 -18.97
CA ILE A 280 -1.09 -16.54 -18.71
C ILE A 280 -0.80 -16.47 -17.21
N THR A 281 -1.83 -16.24 -16.40
CA THR A 281 -1.69 -15.93 -14.97
C THR A 281 -2.01 -17.13 -14.08
N ARG A 282 -2.84 -18.06 -14.56
CA ARG A 282 -3.25 -19.27 -13.85
C ARG A 282 -2.09 -20.08 -13.25
N PRO A 283 -0.98 -20.37 -13.98
CA PRO A 283 0.12 -21.14 -13.39
C PRO A 283 0.75 -20.47 -12.17
N ILE A 284 0.77 -19.14 -12.14
CA ILE A 284 1.33 -18.33 -11.05
C ILE A 284 0.38 -18.37 -9.84
N VAL A 285 -0.93 -18.23 -10.08
CA VAL A 285 -1.97 -18.39 -9.03
C VAL A 285 -1.86 -19.76 -8.38
N GLU A 286 -1.79 -20.82 -9.18
CA GLU A 286 -1.70 -22.18 -8.64
C GLU A 286 -0.38 -22.43 -7.87
N ARG A 287 0.72 -21.82 -8.29
CA ARG A 287 2.00 -21.86 -7.54
C ARG A 287 1.83 -21.23 -6.16
N PHE A 288 1.27 -20.01 -6.10
CA PHE A 288 1.09 -19.30 -4.83
C PHE A 288 0.05 -19.96 -3.92
N ALA A 289 -1.01 -20.55 -4.47
CA ALA A 289 -1.95 -21.36 -3.69
C ALA A 289 -1.28 -22.58 -3.04
N ARG A 290 -0.27 -23.18 -3.70
CA ARG A 290 0.47 -24.35 -3.20
C ARG A 290 1.62 -23.98 -2.25
N SER A 291 2.21 -22.80 -2.40
CA SER A 291 3.37 -22.36 -1.60
C SER A 291 3.21 -20.90 -1.17
N GLN A 292 2.88 -20.71 0.12
CA GLN A 292 2.91 -19.39 0.74
C GLN A 292 4.32 -18.78 0.73
N ARG A 293 5.37 -19.63 0.80
CA ARG A 293 6.75 -19.16 0.71
C ARG A 293 7.03 -18.48 -0.64
N ASP A 294 6.61 -19.11 -1.73
CA ASP A 294 6.78 -18.56 -3.08
C ASP A 294 6.02 -17.25 -3.25
N PHE A 295 4.80 -17.17 -2.68
CA PHE A 295 4.04 -15.93 -2.66
C PHE A 295 4.79 -14.83 -1.90
N PHE A 296 5.22 -15.11 -0.67
CA PHE A 296 5.86 -14.14 0.20
C PHE A 296 7.20 -13.63 -0.36
N GLU A 297 8.02 -14.53 -0.91
CA GLU A 297 9.28 -14.16 -1.56
C GLU A 297 9.03 -13.23 -2.75
N GLN A 298 8.04 -13.54 -3.60
CA GLN A 298 7.72 -12.70 -4.75
C GLN A 298 7.02 -11.38 -4.34
N PHE A 299 6.23 -11.38 -3.27
CA PHE A 299 5.49 -10.20 -2.81
C PHE A 299 6.40 -9.03 -2.48
N GLY A 300 7.50 -9.27 -1.77
CA GLY A 300 8.50 -8.23 -1.50
C GLY A 300 9.12 -7.63 -2.78
N VAL A 301 9.41 -8.48 -3.78
CA VAL A 301 9.95 -8.05 -5.08
C VAL A 301 8.94 -7.18 -5.83
N SER A 302 7.72 -7.67 -6.01
CA SER A 302 6.71 -6.99 -6.82
C SER A 302 6.16 -5.73 -6.14
N MET A 303 6.01 -5.73 -4.80
CA MET A 303 5.72 -4.49 -4.05
C MET A 303 6.87 -3.49 -4.15
N GLY A 304 8.12 -3.97 -4.14
CA GLY A 304 9.29 -3.15 -4.39
C GLY A 304 9.28 -2.50 -5.77
N LYS A 305 8.91 -3.24 -6.83
CA LYS A 305 8.76 -2.69 -8.19
C LYS A 305 7.60 -1.67 -8.26
N MET A 306 6.43 -2.04 -7.76
CA MET A 306 5.25 -1.16 -7.71
C MET A 306 5.56 0.14 -6.97
N GLY A 307 6.20 0.05 -5.80
CA GLY A 307 6.57 1.17 -4.97
C GLY A 307 7.56 2.14 -5.63
N GLN A 308 8.13 1.82 -6.78
CA GLN A 308 9.12 2.66 -7.48
C GLN A 308 8.60 3.24 -8.80
N MET A 309 7.31 3.06 -9.10
CA MET A 309 6.70 3.59 -10.32
C MET A 309 6.68 5.12 -10.31
N ARG A 310 7.24 5.72 -11.37
CA ARG A 310 7.20 7.18 -11.66
C ARG A 310 7.57 8.05 -10.45
N VAL A 311 8.50 7.59 -9.61
CA VAL A 311 8.92 8.30 -8.40
C VAL A 311 9.55 9.65 -8.71
N ARG A 312 9.36 10.59 -7.78
CA ARG A 312 10.10 11.86 -7.74
C ARG A 312 11.31 11.69 -6.84
N THR A 313 12.48 12.14 -7.28
CA THR A 313 13.72 12.12 -6.50
C THR A 313 14.37 13.51 -6.48
N SER A 314 15.28 13.73 -5.53
CA SER A 314 16.11 14.95 -5.45
C SER A 314 15.34 16.28 -5.46
N ASP A 315 15.33 17.01 -6.56
CA ASP A 315 14.74 18.33 -6.75
C ASP A 315 13.35 18.27 -7.40
N LEU A 316 12.91 17.09 -7.85
CA LEU A 316 11.64 16.89 -8.58
C LEU A 316 10.37 16.89 -7.70
N GLY A 317 10.50 17.23 -6.41
CA GLY A 317 9.42 17.26 -5.43
C GLY A 317 9.79 18.01 -4.15
N GLU A 318 9.09 17.73 -3.07
CA GLU A 318 9.36 18.27 -1.73
C GLU A 318 9.34 17.19 -0.64
N VAL A 319 9.59 17.58 0.61
CA VAL A 319 9.22 16.80 1.79
C VAL A 319 8.19 17.66 2.52
N ARG A 320 6.95 17.21 2.56
CA ARG A 320 5.83 18.00 3.11
C ARG A 320 5.88 18.03 4.64
N ARG A 321 5.57 19.19 5.21
CA ARG A 321 5.33 19.35 6.66
C ARG A 321 3.91 18.94 7.08
N ASN A 322 3.02 18.73 6.14
CA ASN A 322 1.68 18.20 6.35
C ASN A 322 1.35 17.39 5.10
N CYS A 323 1.06 16.09 5.22
CA CYS A 323 0.88 15.26 4.03
C CYS A 323 -0.34 15.67 3.21
N SER A 324 -1.31 16.35 3.83
CA SER A 324 -2.52 16.87 3.21
C SER A 324 -2.34 18.20 2.47
N ALA A 325 -1.18 18.86 2.57
CA ALA A 325 -0.96 20.16 1.95
C ALA A 325 0.43 20.26 1.32
N ARG A 326 0.50 21.01 0.22
CA ARG A 326 1.80 21.43 -0.34
C ARG A 326 2.48 22.37 0.67
N ASN A 327 3.81 22.35 0.72
CA ASN A 327 4.52 23.36 1.48
C ASN A 327 4.18 24.76 0.92
N PRO A 328 4.00 25.77 1.79
CA PRO A 328 3.69 27.12 1.34
C PRO A 328 4.81 27.64 0.42
N GLY A 329 4.43 28.30 -0.68
CA GLY A 329 5.38 29.01 -1.52
C GLY A 329 5.96 30.24 -0.81
N PRO A 330 7.01 30.88 -1.36
CA PRO A 330 7.64 32.07 -0.76
C PRO A 330 6.63 33.15 -0.37
N ALA A 331 5.63 33.41 -1.23
CA ALA A 331 4.59 34.41 -0.99
C ALA A 331 3.64 34.11 0.19
N ALA A 332 3.50 32.84 0.60
CA ALA A 332 2.69 32.45 1.75
C ALA A 332 3.52 32.38 3.06
N ALA A 333 4.84 32.23 2.95
CA ALA A 333 5.74 32.35 4.10
C ALA A 333 5.83 33.80 4.61
N ASP A 334 5.80 34.78 3.69
CA ASP A 334 5.76 36.21 4.04
C ASP A 334 4.42 36.64 4.66
N ALA A 335 3.32 35.95 4.34
CA ALA A 335 2.01 36.19 4.98
C ALA A 335 1.91 35.63 6.41
N LEU A 336 2.85 34.75 6.81
CA LEU A 336 2.99 34.23 8.17
C LEU A 336 4.00 35.05 9.01
N GLN A 337 4.67 36.04 8.41
CA GLN A 337 5.31 37.10 9.19
C GLN A 337 4.21 38.07 9.62
N TRP A 338 3.87 38.02 10.91
CA TRP A 338 2.95 38.96 11.55
C TRP A 338 3.26 40.39 11.07
N PRO A 339 2.25 41.18 10.62
CA PRO A 339 2.43 42.61 10.53
C PRO A 339 2.86 43.11 11.91
N SER A 340 3.84 44.00 11.95
CA SER A 340 4.38 44.67 13.13
C SER A 340 3.36 45.53 13.92
N LEU A 341 2.06 45.28 13.76
CA LEU A 341 0.96 45.99 14.42
C LEU A 341 0.69 45.54 15.86
N VAL A 342 1.51 44.66 16.44
CA VAL A 342 1.41 44.26 17.86
C VAL A 342 2.43 45.01 18.73
N GLN A 343 3.39 45.73 18.16
CA GLN A 343 4.34 46.51 18.97
C GLN A 343 3.73 47.83 19.48
N THR A 344 2.67 48.36 18.86
CA THR A 344 2.09 49.66 19.27
C THR A 344 1.09 49.55 20.42
N ILE A 345 0.55 48.36 20.72
CA ILE A 345 -0.47 48.20 21.78
C ILE A 345 0.17 47.90 23.15
N VAL A 346 1.42 47.43 23.17
CA VAL A 346 2.14 47.14 24.43
C VAL A 346 2.82 48.39 24.99
N ASP A 347 3.16 49.37 24.16
CA ASP A 347 3.81 50.61 24.61
C ASP A 347 2.81 51.67 25.12
N ASP A 348 1.55 51.69 24.65
CA ASP A 348 0.52 52.61 25.17
C ASP A 348 -0.02 52.19 26.54
N ALA A 349 -0.02 50.89 26.88
CA ALA A 349 -0.46 50.41 28.18
C ALA A 349 0.59 50.65 29.31
N ALA A 350 1.83 50.98 28.96
CA ALA A 350 2.88 51.33 29.91
C ALA A 350 2.91 52.84 30.25
N ALA A 351 2.35 53.71 29.39
CA ALA A 351 2.31 55.15 29.61
C ALA A 351 1.17 55.60 30.56
N GLU A 352 0.07 54.84 30.68
CA GLU A 352 -1.06 55.18 31.58
C GLU A 352 -0.89 54.71 33.04
N ARG A 353 0.27 54.17 33.44
CA ARG A 353 0.55 53.77 34.84
C ARG A 353 1.57 54.64 35.57
N LEU A 354 2.00 55.76 34.98
CA LEU A 354 2.91 56.73 35.62
C LEU A 354 2.47 58.20 35.48
N GLY A 355 1.17 58.45 35.23
CA GLY A 355 0.56 59.79 35.27
C GLY A 355 -0.20 60.03 36.57
#